data_AF-A0A6N7UW26-F1
#
_entry.id   AF-A0A6N7UW26-F1
#
_cell.length_a   1.000
_cell.length_b   1.000
_cell.length_c   1.000
_cell.angle_alpha   90.00
_cell.angle_beta   90.00
_cell.angle_gamma   90.00
#
_symmetry.space_group_name_H-M   'P 1'
#
loop_
_entity.id
_entity.type
_entity.pdbx_description
1 polymer ?
#
loop_
_entity_poly.entity_id
_entity_poly.type
_entity_poly.pdbx_seq_one_letter_code
_entity_poly.pdbx_strand_id
1 'polypeptide(L)'
;MSAAALAAAGMLLVGCSAQGADKVPDPPFAVFETEPGEQDTLPDWVELDTGREEVRYLTTSGTGRYYVSRNSTDYCLVVVREGPGESYSAFCRSGPLTQGFVLSGTSPGTTLDGRAGQASLVVDGYMDGAELGEDSELIHENVLVRLGVPNGDN
;
A
#
# COMPACT_ATOMS: atom_id res chain seq x y z
N MET A 1 38.51 63.42 12.78
CA MET A 1 37.58 62.75 11.84
C MET A 1 37.71 61.26 12.07
N SER A 2 36.60 60.60 12.38
CA SER A 2 36.49 59.18 12.74
C SER A 2 36.61 58.22 11.54
N ALA A 3 36.74 56.92 11.89
CA ALA A 3 36.35 55.68 11.20
C ALA A 3 37.56 54.78 10.89
N ALA A 4 37.83 53.74 11.69
CA ALA A 4 37.12 52.45 11.85
C ALA A 4 37.61 51.39 10.85
N ALA A 5 38.14 50.30 11.42
CA ALA A 5 38.75 49.16 10.76
C ALA A 5 37.73 48.28 10.01
N LEU A 6 38.18 47.61 8.95
CA LEU A 6 37.48 46.49 8.32
C LEU A 6 38.41 45.29 8.25
N ALA A 7 38.16 44.33 9.13
CA ALA A 7 38.70 42.99 9.07
C ALA A 7 37.95 42.21 7.99
N ALA A 8 38.68 41.63 7.04
CA ALA A 8 38.13 40.71 6.05
C ALA A 8 38.56 39.28 6.41
N ALA A 9 37.74 38.59 7.19
CA ALA A 9 37.79 37.14 7.33
C ALA A 9 36.79 36.56 6.32
N GLY A 10 37.26 36.21 5.12
CA GLY A 10 36.48 35.48 4.12
C GLY A 10 36.38 34.01 4.52
N MET A 11 35.21 33.62 5.02
CA MET A 11 34.88 32.25 5.42
C MET A 11 34.90 31.30 4.23
N LEU A 12 35.59 30.17 4.42
CA LEU A 12 35.46 28.94 3.63
C LEU A 12 34.02 28.42 3.75
N LEU A 13 33.21 28.57 2.70
CA LEU A 13 31.95 27.85 2.56
C LEU A 13 32.22 26.50 1.91
N VAL A 14 32.66 25.54 2.72
CA VAL A 14 32.42 24.12 2.47
C VAL A 14 31.08 23.80 3.12
N GLY A 15 30.03 23.76 2.33
CA GLY A 15 28.68 23.43 2.79
C GLY A 15 28.04 22.46 1.84
N CYS A 16 28.20 21.17 2.12
CA CYS A 16 27.41 20.09 1.54
C CYS A 16 25.93 20.38 1.76
N SER A 17 25.13 20.36 0.70
CA SER A 17 23.69 20.08 0.82
C SER A 17 23.30 19.38 -0.46
N ALA A 18 23.51 18.06 -0.46
CA ALA A 18 22.75 17.18 -1.30
C ALA A 18 21.27 17.54 -1.06
N GLN A 19 20.61 18.01 -2.11
CA GLN A 19 19.17 18.14 -2.16
C GLN A 19 18.61 16.74 -1.92
N GLY A 20 18.34 16.42 -0.65
CA GLY A 20 17.37 15.40 -0.32
C GLY A 20 16.07 15.90 -0.91
N ALA A 21 15.66 15.32 -2.03
CA ALA A 21 14.30 15.50 -2.53
C ALA A 21 13.38 15.23 -1.34
N ASP A 22 12.58 16.23 -0.97
CA ASP A 22 11.58 16.09 0.09
C ASP A 22 10.80 14.80 -0.19
N LYS A 23 11.04 13.77 0.63
CA LYS A 23 10.31 12.51 0.52
C LYS A 23 8.87 12.86 0.83
N VAL A 24 8.02 12.90 -0.20
CA VAL A 24 6.58 13.09 -0.02
C VAL A 24 6.16 12.08 1.05
N PRO A 25 5.59 12.53 2.17
CA PRO A 25 5.25 11.62 3.25
C PRO A 25 4.27 10.58 2.73
N ASP A 26 4.51 9.34 3.12
CA ASP A 26 3.62 8.24 2.81
C ASP A 26 2.20 8.58 3.26
N PRO A 27 1.16 8.23 2.49
CA PRO A 27 -0.20 8.47 2.95
C PRO A 27 -0.49 7.68 4.23
N PRO A 28 -1.42 8.17 5.07
CA PRO A 28 -1.73 7.52 6.33
C PRO A 28 -2.30 6.13 6.07
N PHE A 29 -1.65 5.15 6.71
CA PHE A 29 -2.10 3.79 6.90
C PHE A 29 -1.89 3.44 8.37
N ALA A 30 -2.90 3.72 9.19
CA ALA A 30 -2.91 3.50 10.62
C ALA A 30 -2.67 2.02 10.96
N VAL A 31 -2.97 1.11 10.03
CA VAL A 31 -2.65 -0.32 10.19
C VAL A 31 -1.16 -0.55 10.47
N PHE A 32 -0.26 0.26 9.91
CA PHE A 32 1.17 0.15 10.18
C PHE A 32 1.64 0.87 11.45
N GLU A 33 0.79 1.69 12.08
CA GLU A 33 1.08 2.36 13.35
C GLU A 33 0.81 1.44 14.56
N THR A 34 0.16 0.31 14.33
CA THR A 34 -0.13 -0.70 15.36
C THR A 34 1.02 -1.70 15.53
N GLU A 35 1.14 -2.32 16.72
CA GLU A 35 2.14 -3.36 16.94
C GLU A 35 1.85 -4.62 16.09
N PRO A 36 2.87 -5.30 15.54
CA PRO A 36 2.66 -6.53 14.77
C PRO A 36 1.98 -7.64 15.56
N GLY A 37 0.98 -8.28 14.94
CA GLY A 37 0.25 -9.43 15.48
C GLY A 37 0.60 -10.73 14.78
N GLU A 38 0.10 -11.85 15.32
CA GLU A 38 0.31 -13.18 14.73
C GLU A 38 -0.24 -13.30 13.30
N GLN A 39 -1.33 -12.59 13.01
CA GLN A 39 -1.99 -12.60 11.71
C GLN A 39 -1.20 -11.84 10.63
N ASP A 40 -0.23 -11.00 11.01
CA ASP A 40 0.58 -10.20 10.07
C ASP A 40 1.61 -11.01 9.30
N THR A 41 1.74 -12.31 9.61
CA THR A 41 2.65 -13.22 8.90
C THR A 41 1.97 -13.80 7.67
N LEU A 42 2.56 -13.59 6.49
CA LEU A 42 2.15 -14.28 5.27
C LEU A 42 2.53 -15.77 5.32
N PRO A 43 1.75 -16.65 4.70
CA PRO A 43 2.15 -18.04 4.50
C PRO A 43 3.49 -18.15 3.78
N ASP A 44 4.28 -19.18 4.11
CA ASP A 44 5.64 -19.35 3.61
C ASP A 44 5.74 -19.40 2.08
N TRP A 45 4.71 -19.93 1.42
CA TRP A 45 4.63 -20.07 -0.05
C TRP A 45 4.28 -18.77 -0.81
N VAL A 46 3.99 -17.66 -0.12
CA VAL A 46 3.63 -16.38 -0.76
C VAL A 46 4.87 -15.55 -1.09
N GLU A 47 5.36 -15.61 -2.31
CA GLU A 47 6.59 -14.88 -2.69
C GLU A 47 6.26 -13.45 -3.17
N LEU A 48 6.86 -12.44 -2.53
CA LEU A 48 6.70 -11.04 -2.94
C LEU A 48 8.03 -10.53 -3.52
N ASP A 49 8.00 -10.06 -4.76
CA ASP A 49 9.18 -9.49 -5.44
C ASP A 49 9.69 -8.22 -4.74
N THR A 50 8.80 -7.51 -4.04
CA THR A 50 9.11 -6.33 -3.22
C THR A 50 9.67 -6.68 -1.85
N GLY A 51 9.73 -7.97 -1.50
CA GLY A 51 10.12 -8.44 -0.17
C GLY A 51 8.97 -8.43 0.84
N ARG A 52 9.30 -8.75 2.11
CA ARG A 52 8.36 -8.87 3.23
C ARG A 52 8.80 -8.01 4.44
N GLU A 53 9.35 -6.82 4.19
CA GLU A 53 9.92 -5.95 5.24
C GLU A 53 8.89 -5.59 6.31
N GLU A 54 7.72 -5.12 5.88
CA GLU A 54 6.60 -4.87 6.77
C GLU A 54 5.32 -5.38 6.10
N VAL A 55 4.59 -6.25 6.80
CA VAL A 55 3.31 -6.80 6.35
C VAL A 55 2.30 -6.61 7.46
N ARG A 56 1.06 -6.28 7.08
CA ARG A 56 -0.08 -6.17 7.98
C ARG A 56 -1.28 -6.90 7.41
N TYR A 57 -1.94 -7.67 8.27
CA TYR A 57 -3.24 -8.23 8.00
C TYR A 57 -4.30 -7.14 8.06
N LEU A 58 -5.18 -7.12 7.06
CA LEU A 58 -6.29 -6.18 6.97
C LEU A 58 -7.59 -6.85 7.41
N THR A 59 -7.97 -7.93 6.71
CA THR A 59 -9.26 -8.59 6.95
C THR A 59 -9.32 -9.96 6.27
N THR A 60 -10.40 -10.69 6.54
CA THR A 60 -10.78 -11.90 5.82
C THR A 60 -12.20 -11.74 5.29
N SER A 61 -12.39 -12.02 4.00
CA SER A 61 -13.71 -12.06 3.37
C SER A 61 -13.78 -13.25 2.43
N GLY A 62 -14.86 -14.03 2.53
CA GLY A 62 -14.99 -15.29 1.81
C GLY A 62 -13.83 -16.24 2.12
N THR A 63 -13.12 -16.65 1.07
CA THR A 63 -11.93 -17.51 1.11
C THR A 63 -10.62 -16.70 1.08
N GLY A 64 -10.71 -15.37 0.96
CA GLY A 64 -9.57 -14.47 0.83
C GLY A 64 -9.14 -13.86 2.16
N ARG A 65 -7.84 -13.91 2.44
CA ARG A 65 -7.17 -13.13 3.49
C ARG A 65 -6.42 -11.99 2.83
N TYR A 66 -6.67 -10.78 3.29
CA TYR A 66 -6.17 -9.54 2.69
C TYR A 66 -5.08 -8.97 3.57
N TYR A 67 -3.97 -8.59 2.93
CA TYR A 67 -2.81 -8.01 3.57
C TYR A 67 -2.35 -6.79 2.80
N VAL A 68 -1.71 -5.86 3.50
CA VAL A 68 -0.89 -4.84 2.88
C VAL A 68 0.57 -5.12 3.25
N SER A 69 1.45 -5.08 2.27
CA SER A 69 2.90 -5.03 2.53
C SER A 69 3.47 -3.71 2.06
N ARG A 70 4.51 -3.26 2.75
CA ARG A 70 5.32 -2.12 2.31
C ARG A 70 6.79 -2.37 2.57
N ASN A 71 7.60 -1.71 1.77
CA ASN A 71 9.03 -1.53 2.01
C ASN A 71 9.36 -0.03 1.89
N SER A 72 10.64 0.32 1.85
CA SER A 72 11.07 1.73 1.75
C SER A 72 10.58 2.51 0.51
N THR A 73 10.16 1.81 -0.56
CA THR A 73 9.82 2.35 -1.89
C THR A 73 8.50 1.85 -2.49
N ASP A 74 7.95 0.75 -2.01
CA ASP A 74 6.88 -0.01 -2.66
C ASP A 74 5.77 -0.38 -1.67
N TYR A 75 4.57 -0.50 -2.22
CA TYR A 75 3.37 -0.98 -1.52
C TYR A 75 2.74 -2.12 -2.32
N CYS A 76 2.21 -3.13 -1.63
CA CYS A 76 1.43 -4.19 -2.25
C CYS A 76 0.14 -4.48 -1.50
N LEU A 77 -0.94 -4.68 -2.24
CA LEU A 77 -2.12 -5.41 -1.79
C LEU A 77 -1.89 -6.88 -2.08
N VAL A 78 -1.92 -7.71 -1.04
CA VAL A 78 -1.75 -9.16 -1.17
C VAL A 78 -3.03 -9.86 -0.75
N VAL A 79 -3.57 -10.68 -1.64
CA VAL A 79 -4.77 -11.49 -1.37
C VAL A 79 -4.38 -12.95 -1.42
N VAL A 80 -4.51 -13.63 -0.29
CA VAL A 80 -4.17 -15.04 -0.09
C VAL A 80 -5.45 -15.85 -0.05
N ARG A 81 -5.55 -16.88 -0.89
CA ARG A 81 -6.62 -17.88 -0.84
C ARG A 81 -6.11 -19.14 -0.17
N GLU A 82 -6.70 -19.49 0.96
CA GLU A 82 -6.40 -20.73 1.67
C GLU A 82 -7.45 -21.82 1.32
N GLY A 83 -7.05 -23.09 1.34
CA GLY A 83 -7.92 -24.24 1.04
C GLY A 83 -7.62 -24.95 -0.29
N PRO A 84 -8.57 -25.70 -0.88
CA PRO A 84 -8.32 -26.44 -2.12
C PRO A 84 -7.91 -25.51 -3.28
N GLY A 85 -6.68 -25.67 -3.77
CA GLY A 85 -6.08 -24.80 -4.78
C GLY A 85 -5.60 -23.47 -4.21
N GLU A 86 -4.81 -23.52 -3.14
CA GLU A 86 -4.13 -22.35 -2.56
C GLU A 86 -3.45 -21.52 -3.65
N SER A 87 -3.64 -20.21 -3.57
CA SER A 87 -3.10 -19.27 -4.55
C SER A 87 -3.04 -17.89 -3.91
N TYR A 88 -2.19 -17.03 -4.43
CA TYR A 88 -2.15 -15.63 -4.02
C TYR A 88 -2.14 -14.71 -5.24
N SER A 89 -2.54 -13.47 -5.02
CA SER A 89 -2.38 -12.37 -5.96
C SER A 89 -1.75 -11.21 -5.22
N ALA A 90 -0.70 -10.61 -5.79
CA ALA A 90 -0.05 -9.44 -5.26
C ALA A 90 -0.13 -8.30 -6.29
N PHE A 91 -0.66 -7.16 -5.89
CA PHE A 91 -0.77 -5.97 -6.72
C PHE A 91 0.13 -4.92 -6.12
N CYS A 92 1.29 -4.69 -6.75
CA CYS A 92 2.34 -3.85 -6.20
C CYS A 92 2.54 -2.56 -7.02
N ARG A 93 2.98 -1.50 -6.36
CA ARG A 93 3.35 -0.23 -6.98
C ARG A 93 4.55 0.38 -6.26
N SER A 94 5.47 0.87 -7.08
CA SER A 94 6.60 1.69 -6.63
C SER A 94 6.23 3.17 -6.56
N GLY A 95 6.83 3.85 -5.58
CA GLY A 95 6.68 5.29 -5.38
C GLY A 95 5.51 5.65 -4.44
N PRO A 96 5.36 6.96 -4.15
CA PRO A 96 4.35 7.41 -3.19
C PRO A 96 2.95 7.08 -3.71
N LEU A 97 2.13 6.54 -2.82
CA LEU A 97 0.71 6.40 -3.03
C LEU A 97 0.08 7.80 -3.00
N THR A 98 -0.48 8.25 -4.11
CA THR A 98 -1.17 9.54 -4.18
C THR A 98 -2.52 9.45 -3.48
N GLN A 99 -2.96 10.54 -2.81
CA GLN A 99 -4.31 10.63 -2.22
C GLN A 99 -5.36 10.12 -3.23
N GLY A 100 -6.12 9.12 -2.80
CA GLY A 100 -7.24 8.56 -3.55
C GLY A 100 -6.95 7.40 -4.51
N PHE A 101 -5.70 6.96 -4.73
CA PHE A 101 -5.43 5.81 -5.61
C PHE A 101 -4.43 4.82 -5.01
N VAL A 102 -4.84 3.56 -4.83
CA VAL A 102 -4.22 2.77 -3.75
C VAL A 102 -3.95 1.27 -4.01
N LEU A 103 -4.07 0.81 -5.25
CA LEU A 103 -3.74 -0.54 -5.79
C LEU A 103 -5.02 -1.35 -5.99
N SER A 104 -5.26 -1.78 -7.22
CA SER A 104 -6.42 -2.57 -7.58
C SER A 104 -6.01 -3.76 -8.44
N GLY A 105 -6.63 -4.90 -8.22
CA GLY A 105 -6.44 -6.04 -9.08
C GLY A 105 -7.46 -7.14 -8.85
N THR A 106 -7.64 -7.96 -9.89
CA THR A 106 -8.58 -9.07 -9.86
C THR A 106 -7.92 -10.27 -9.21
N SER A 107 -8.48 -10.74 -8.10
CA SER A 107 -8.03 -11.97 -7.44
C SER A 107 -9.07 -13.08 -7.64
N PRO A 108 -8.70 -14.20 -8.29
CA PRO A 108 -9.63 -15.30 -8.58
C PRO A 108 -10.17 -15.98 -7.32
N GLY A 109 -11.50 -16.13 -7.24
CA GLY A 109 -12.15 -16.97 -6.24
C GLY A 109 -12.04 -16.45 -4.80
N THR A 110 -12.03 -15.14 -4.61
CA THR A 110 -11.85 -14.47 -3.31
C THR A 110 -13.14 -13.94 -2.71
N THR A 111 -14.25 -13.97 -3.46
CA THR A 111 -15.57 -13.56 -2.98
C THR A 111 -16.25 -14.69 -2.21
N LEU A 112 -17.29 -14.37 -1.42
CA LEU A 112 -18.07 -15.35 -0.64
C LEU A 112 -18.67 -16.49 -1.48
N ASP A 113 -18.94 -16.24 -2.76
CA ASP A 113 -19.48 -17.21 -3.72
C ASP A 113 -18.39 -17.85 -4.61
N GLY A 114 -17.11 -17.62 -4.32
CA GLY A 114 -15.98 -18.23 -5.00
C GLY A 114 -15.71 -17.69 -6.42
N ARG A 115 -16.26 -16.52 -6.76
CA ARG A 115 -15.97 -15.82 -8.02
C ARG A 115 -14.71 -14.95 -7.89
N ALA A 116 -14.16 -14.57 -9.05
CA ALA A 116 -13.14 -13.53 -9.09
C ALA A 116 -13.75 -12.20 -8.62
N GLY A 117 -13.02 -11.49 -7.76
CA GLY A 117 -13.36 -10.14 -7.31
C GLY A 117 -12.21 -9.21 -7.61
N GLN A 118 -12.51 -7.95 -7.92
CA GLN A 118 -11.48 -6.91 -7.92
C GLN A 118 -11.32 -6.42 -6.48
N ALA A 119 -10.12 -6.52 -5.94
CA ALA A 119 -9.78 -5.96 -4.65
C ALA A 119 -9.00 -4.67 -4.87
N SER A 120 -9.37 -3.62 -4.13
CA SER A 120 -8.66 -2.35 -4.10
C SER A 120 -8.25 -2.03 -2.68
N LEU A 121 -6.98 -1.73 -2.46
CA LEU A 121 -6.52 -1.15 -1.21
C LEU A 121 -6.93 0.33 -1.23
N VAL A 122 -7.28 0.89 -0.07
CA VAL A 122 -7.53 2.33 0.12
C VAL A 122 -6.78 2.95 1.30
N VAL A 123 -6.32 4.21 1.16
CA VAL A 123 -5.64 4.94 2.23
C VAL A 123 -6.65 5.37 3.29
N ASP A 124 -6.20 5.64 4.51
CA ASP A 124 -7.12 6.01 5.59
C ASP A 124 -7.95 7.26 5.24
N GLY A 125 -9.22 7.22 5.63
CA GLY A 125 -10.15 8.32 5.40
C GLY A 125 -10.56 8.50 3.93
N TYR A 126 -10.15 7.61 3.02
CA TYR A 126 -10.65 7.62 1.65
C TYR A 126 -12.12 7.22 1.60
N MET A 127 -12.96 8.17 1.17
CA MET A 127 -14.37 7.93 0.86
C MET A 127 -14.75 8.73 -0.38
N ASP A 128 -14.34 8.25 -1.56
CA ASP A 128 -14.96 8.70 -2.80
C ASP A 128 -15.92 7.62 -3.31
N GLY A 129 -17.21 7.81 -3.00
CA GLY A 129 -18.29 6.91 -3.42
C GLY A 129 -18.50 6.87 -4.94
N ALA A 130 -17.84 7.74 -5.71
CA ALA A 130 -17.90 7.74 -7.17
C ALA A 130 -17.10 6.57 -7.80
N GLU A 131 -16.08 6.04 -7.13
CA GLU A 131 -15.33 4.85 -7.59
C GLU A 131 -15.95 3.53 -7.11
N LEU A 132 -16.84 3.60 -6.12
CA LEU A 132 -17.66 2.50 -5.65
C LEU A 132 -18.88 2.36 -6.57
N GLY A 133 -18.71 1.70 -7.72
CA GLY A 133 -19.85 1.27 -8.53
C GLY A 133 -20.83 0.41 -7.71
N GLU A 134 -22.06 0.24 -8.18
CA GLU A 134 -23.17 -0.44 -7.45
C GLU A 134 -22.82 -1.85 -6.92
N ASP A 135 -21.76 -2.49 -7.44
CA ASP A 135 -21.28 -3.81 -7.05
C ASP A 135 -20.05 -3.81 -6.11
N SER A 136 -19.71 -2.66 -5.52
CA SER A 136 -18.53 -2.50 -4.65
C SER A 136 -18.91 -2.52 -3.17
N GLU A 137 -18.21 -3.32 -2.39
CA GLU A 137 -18.39 -3.48 -0.95
C GLU A 137 -17.10 -3.11 -0.20
N LEU A 138 -17.24 -2.28 0.84
CA LEU A 138 -16.14 -1.98 1.78
C LEU A 138 -16.09 -3.09 2.84
N ILE A 139 -15.06 -3.93 2.80
CA ILE A 139 -14.89 -5.07 3.71
C ILE A 139 -13.87 -4.79 4.84
N HIS A 140 -13.13 -3.69 4.73
CA HIS A 140 -12.21 -3.14 5.72
C HIS A 140 -12.03 -1.64 5.44
N GLU A 141 -11.63 -0.82 6.41
CA GLU A 141 -11.42 0.62 6.20
C GLU A 141 -10.40 0.93 5.08
N ASN A 142 -9.51 -0.02 4.81
CA ASN A 142 -8.51 0.04 3.73
C ASN A 142 -8.78 -0.96 2.58
N VAL A 143 -9.89 -1.69 2.52
CA VAL A 143 -10.13 -2.68 1.45
C VAL A 143 -11.53 -2.60 0.88
N LEU A 144 -11.59 -2.37 -0.43
CA LEU A 144 -12.77 -2.44 -1.26
C LEU A 144 -12.75 -3.70 -2.11
N VAL A 145 -13.89 -4.37 -2.23
CA VAL A 145 -14.06 -5.50 -3.13
C VAL A 145 -15.22 -5.25 -4.07
N ARG A 146 -14.99 -5.42 -5.37
CA ARG A 146 -16.03 -5.37 -6.40
C ARG A 146 -16.34 -6.75 -6.92
N LEU A 147 -17.63 -7.12 -6.86
CA LEU A 147 -18.13 -8.40 -7.35
C LEU A 147 -18.35 -8.38 -8.87
N GLY A 148 -18.29 -9.56 -9.49
CA GLY A 148 -18.77 -9.74 -10.86
C GLY A 148 -17.90 -9.11 -11.94
N VAL A 149 -16.63 -8.81 -11.67
CA VAL A 149 -15.69 -8.39 -12.71
C VAL A 149 -15.46 -9.61 -13.62
N PRO A 150 -15.86 -9.57 -14.90
CA PRO A 150 -15.58 -10.66 -15.82
C PRO A 150 -14.06 -10.86 -15.86
N ASN A 151 -13.62 -12.12 -15.85
CA ASN A 151 -12.23 -12.41 -16.20
C ASN A 151 -11.97 -11.73 -17.54
N GLY A 152 -11.08 -10.76 -17.57
CA GLY A 152 -10.76 -10.05 -18.79
C GLY A 152 -10.11 -11.02 -19.75
N ASP A 153 -10.91 -11.66 -20.59
CA ASP A 153 -10.43 -12.32 -21.79
C ASP A 153 -9.94 -11.22 -22.72
N ASN A 154 -8.63 -10.98 -22.74
CA ASN A 154 -7.94 -10.38 -23.88
C ASN A 154 -7.00 -11.43 -24.48
#